data_AF-A0AAX2K4A3-F1
#
_entry.id   AF-A0AAX2K4A3-F1
#
_cell.length_a   1.000
_cell.length_b   1.000
_cell.length_c   1.000
_cell.angle_alpha   90.00
_cell.angle_beta   90.00
_cell.angle_gamma   90.00
#
_symmetry.space_group_name_H-M   'P 1'
#
loop_
_entity.id
_entity.type
_entity.pdbx_description
1 polymer ?
#
loop_
_entity_poly.entity_id
_entity_poly.type
_entity_poly.pdbx_seq_one_letter_code
_entity_poly.pdbx_strand_id
1 'polypeptide(L)'
;MIRSMTAYARREIKGEWGSATWEMRSVNQRYLETYFRLPEQFRSLEPVVRERIRSRLTRGKVECTLRYEPDVSAQGELILNENWLNSW
;
A
#
# COMPACT_ATOMS: atom_id res chain seq x y z
N MET A 1 13.46 -27.94 -6.08
CA MET A 1 12.86 -27.98 -4.74
C MET A 1 11.53 -27.24 -4.78
N ILE A 2 10.43 -27.86 -4.32
CA ILE A 2 9.10 -27.23 -4.31
C ILE A 2 9.04 -26.25 -3.13
N ARG A 3 8.84 -24.95 -3.40
CA ARG A 3 8.64 -23.93 -2.37
C ARG A 3 7.14 -23.77 -2.07
N SER A 4 6.77 -23.60 -0.80
CA SER A 4 5.39 -23.31 -0.40
C SER A 4 4.93 -21.99 -1.04
N MET A 5 3.73 -22.00 -1.63
CA MET A 5 3.11 -20.81 -2.22
C MET A 5 2.21 -20.07 -1.21
N THR A 6 1.90 -20.70 -0.07
CA THR A 6 1.06 -20.10 0.96
C THR A 6 1.93 -19.38 1.97
N ALA A 7 1.82 -18.06 2.03
CA ALA A 7 2.61 -17.24 2.93
C ALA A 7 1.85 -15.97 3.35
N TYR A 8 2.27 -15.41 4.48
CA TYR A 8 1.86 -14.10 4.94
C TYR A 8 3.10 -13.31 5.36
N ALA A 9 3.14 -12.03 4.97
CA ALA A 9 4.16 -11.10 5.40
C ALA A 9 3.54 -9.74 5.72
N ARG A 10 4.00 -9.12 6.80
CA ARG A 10 3.66 -7.74 7.16
C ARG A 10 4.95 -6.99 7.46
N ARG A 11 5.08 -5.78 6.91
CA ARG A 11 6.21 -4.89 7.18
C ARG A 11 5.72 -3.47 7.35
N GLU A 12 6.10 -2.88 8.47
CA GLU A 12 5.84 -1.49 8.80
C GLU A 12 7.10 -0.66 8.59
N ILE A 13 6.93 0.56 8.10
CA ILE A 13 7.96 1.57 7.89
C ILE A 13 7.46 2.84 8.56
N LYS A 14 8.24 3.39 9.49
CA LYS A 14 7.94 4.65 10.18
C LYS A 14 8.95 5.71 9.76
N GLY A 15 8.49 6.94 9.61
CA GLY A 15 9.31 8.11 9.36
C GLY A 15 8.62 9.38 9.85
N GLU A 16 9.26 10.53 9.69
CA GLU A 16 8.70 11.83 10.07
C GLU A 16 7.42 12.18 9.31
N TRP A 17 7.21 11.58 8.14
CA TRP A 17 6.01 11.74 7.32
C TRP A 17 4.82 10.88 7.78
N GLY A 18 5.01 10.02 8.78
CA GLY A 18 4.00 9.08 9.28
C GLY A 18 4.45 7.62 9.20
N SER A 19 3.48 6.72 9.00
CA SER A 19 3.73 5.28 8.89
C SER A 19 3.14 4.68 7.61
N ALA A 20 3.84 3.69 7.07
CA ALA A 20 3.36 2.87 5.96
C ALA A 20 3.47 1.40 6.33
N THR A 21 2.38 0.66 6.16
CA THR A 21 2.33 -0.79 6.39
C THR A 21 2.03 -1.51 5.09
N TRP A 22 2.93 -2.39 4.69
CA TRP A 22 2.68 -3.40 3.66
C TRP A 22 2.19 -4.70 4.29
N GLU A 23 1.13 -5.25 3.73
CA GLU A 23 0.69 -6.62 3.99
C GLU A 23 0.64 -7.38 2.67
N MET A 24 1.23 -8.58 2.67
CA MET A 24 1.24 -9.49 1.53
C MET A 24 0.73 -10.86 1.96
N ARG A 25 -0.23 -11.39 1.22
CA ARG A 25 -0.74 -12.75 1.37
C ARG A 25 -0.53 -13.48 0.05
N SER A 26 -0.10 -14.73 0.11
CA SER A 26 -0.07 -15.59 -1.06
C SER A 26 -0.74 -16.92 -0.77
N VAL A 27 -1.36 -17.50 -1.79
CA VAL A 27 -1.98 -18.81 -1.74
C VAL A 27 -1.66 -19.60 -3.00
N ASN A 28 -1.73 -20.93 -2.89
CA ASN A 28 -1.55 -21.80 -4.04
C ASN A 28 -2.75 -21.70 -4.99
N GLN A 29 -2.51 -21.26 -6.21
CA GLN A 29 -3.49 -21.15 -7.29
C GLN A 29 -2.79 -21.49 -8.62
N ARG A 30 -3.54 -22.02 -9.58
CA ARG A 30 -2.97 -22.54 -10.85
C ARG A 30 -2.27 -21.46 -11.66
N TYR A 31 -2.86 -20.27 -11.74
CA TYR A 31 -2.35 -19.13 -12.49
C TYR A 31 -1.87 -18.03 -11.56
N LEU A 32 -0.98 -17.18 -12.06
CA LEU A 32 -0.54 -16.00 -11.32
C LEU A 32 -1.63 -14.93 -11.36
N GLU A 33 -2.18 -14.63 -10.20
CA GLU A 33 -3.14 -13.54 -10.00
C GLU A 33 -2.57 -12.56 -8.98
N THR A 34 -2.57 -11.27 -9.31
CA THR A 34 -2.05 -10.22 -8.41
C THR A 34 -3.14 -9.20 -8.12
N TYR A 35 -3.46 -8.99 -6.85
CA TYR A 35 -4.41 -7.99 -6.39
C TYR A 35 -3.71 -6.92 -5.56
N PHE A 36 -3.99 -5.65 -5.86
CA PHE A 36 -3.38 -4.51 -5.19
C PHE A 36 -4.46 -3.64 -4.54
N ARG A 37 -4.26 -3.30 -3.27
CA ARG A 37 -5.03 -2.30 -2.55
C ARG A 37 -4.07 -1.22 -2.06
N LEU A 38 -3.99 -0.13 -2.81
CA LEU A 38 -3.09 1.00 -2.53
C LEU A 38 -3.92 2.28 -2.33
N PRO A 39 -3.49 3.21 -1.46
CA PRO A 39 -4.04 4.56 -1.42
C PRO A 39 -3.79 5.29 -2.74
N GLU A 40 -4.64 6.26 -3.06
CA GLU A 40 -4.63 6.95 -4.35
C GLU A 40 -3.27 7.57 -4.70
N GLN A 41 -2.64 8.25 -3.73
CA GLN A 41 -1.32 8.86 -3.86
C GLN A 41 -0.18 7.86 -4.17
N PHE A 42 -0.40 6.55 -4.02
CA PHE A 42 0.58 5.51 -4.29
C PHE A 42 0.20 4.59 -5.47
N ARG A 43 -0.85 4.92 -6.23
CA ARG A 43 -1.32 4.11 -7.36
C ARG A 43 -0.25 3.90 -8.43
N SER A 44 0.65 4.87 -8.61
CA SER A 44 1.79 4.77 -9.52
C SER A 44 2.79 3.64 -9.19
N LEU A 45 2.80 3.15 -7.94
CA LEU A 45 3.64 2.01 -7.54
C LEU A 45 3.10 0.67 -8.03
N GLU A 46 1.80 0.58 -8.32
CA GLU A 46 1.15 -0.67 -8.72
C GLU A 46 1.86 -1.39 -9.89
N PRO A 47 2.09 -0.75 -11.06
CA PRO A 47 2.76 -1.43 -12.18
C PRO A 47 4.16 -1.92 -11.81
N VAL A 48 4.90 -1.15 -11.01
CA VAL A 48 6.28 -1.50 -10.59
C VAL A 48 6.28 -2.73 -9.68
N VAL A 49 5.38 -2.78 -8.70
CA VAL A 49 5.27 -3.92 -7.78
C VAL A 49 4.75 -5.15 -8.52
N ARG A 50 3.78 -4.97 -9.42
CA ARG A 50 3.24 -6.03 -10.27
C ARG A 50 4.33 -6.68 -11.10
N GLU A 51 5.16 -5.90 -11.78
CA GLU A 51 6.25 -6.44 -12.60
C GLU A 51 7.27 -7.23 -11.75
N ARG A 52 7.62 -6.70 -10.57
CA ARG A 52 8.51 -7.40 -9.62
C ARG A 52 7.93 -8.75 -9.18
N ILE A 53 6.62 -8.85 -8.96
CA ILE A 53 5.96 -10.11 -8.62
C ILE A 53 6.00 -11.08 -9.80
N ARG A 54 5.65 -10.62 -11.01
CA ARG A 54 5.64 -11.45 -12.23
C ARG A 54 7.03 -11.98 -12.59
N SER A 55 8.09 -11.22 -12.33
CA SER A 55 9.47 -11.67 -12.56
C SER A 55 9.92 -12.81 -11.64
N ARG A 56 9.23 -13.04 -10.52
CA ARG A 56 9.64 -14.01 -9.47
C ARG A 56 8.68 -15.18 -9.30
N LEU A 57 7.42 -15.00 -9.65
CA LEU A 57 6.36 -15.99 -9.47
C LEU A 57 5.71 -16.28 -10.81
N THR A 58 5.42 -17.55 -11.07
CA THR A 58 4.75 -18.00 -12.31
C THR A 58 3.32 -18.49 -12.08
N ARG A 59 2.94 -18.72 -10.81
CA ARG A 59 1.63 -19.20 -10.39
C ARG A 59 1.26 -18.65 -9.01
N GLY A 60 0.02 -18.85 -8.61
CA GLY A 60 -0.52 -18.51 -7.30
C GLY A 60 -1.19 -17.15 -7.24
N LYS A 61 -1.99 -16.92 -6.21
CA LYS A 61 -2.61 -15.61 -5.98
C LYS A 61 -1.79 -14.85 -4.95
N VAL A 62 -1.50 -13.59 -5.24
CA VAL A 62 -0.78 -12.67 -4.37
C VAL A 62 -1.62 -11.43 -4.15
N GLU A 63 -1.95 -11.15 -2.90
CA GLU A 63 -2.68 -9.96 -2.47
C GLU A 63 -1.70 -9.03 -1.76
N CYS A 64 -1.62 -7.79 -2.22
CA CYS A 64 -0.73 -6.76 -1.68
C CYS A 64 -1.57 -5.57 -1.23
N THR A 65 -1.51 -5.25 0.06
CA THR A 65 -2.17 -4.07 0.64
C THR A 65 -1.13 -3.12 1.18
N LEU A 66 -1.24 -1.84 0.80
CA LEU A 66 -0.50 -0.75 1.42
C LEU A 66 -1.48 0.08 2.25
N ARG A 67 -1.15 0.29 3.52
CA ARG A 67 -1.79 1.28 4.38
C ARG A 67 -0.80 2.41 4.62
N TYR A 68 -1.27 3.64 4.55
CA TYR A 68 -0.50 4.83 4.84
C TYR A 68 -1.25 5.67 5.86
N GLU A 69 -0.57 6.06 6.93
CA GLU A 69 -1.08 6.88 8.02
C GLU A 69 -0.14 8.09 8.15
N PRO A 70 -0.51 9.29 7.66
CA PRO A 70 0.34 10.46 7.77
C PRO A 70 0.52 10.87 9.23
N ASP A 71 1.66 11.48 9.55
CA ASP A 71 1.85 12.12 10.85
C ASP A 71 1.03 13.42 10.89
N VAL A 72 0.06 13.47 11.80
CA VAL A 72 -0.83 14.63 11.99
C VAL A 72 -0.05 15.82 12.55
N SER A 73 1.06 15.58 13.26
CA SER A 73 1.90 16.66 13.79
C SER A 73 2.74 17.37 12.72
N ALA A 74 2.96 16.72 11.56
CA ALA A 74 3.64 17.31 10.40
C ALA A 74 2.70 18.14 9.51
N GLN A 75 1.38 18.00 9.68
CA GLN A 75 0.39 18.84 9.03
C GLN A 75 0.15 20.07 9.92
N GLY A 76 0.91 21.14 9.65
CA GLY A 76 0.76 22.41 10.36
C GLY A 76 -0.71 22.83 10.46
N GLU A 77 -1.08 23.46 11.58
CA GLU A 77 -2.44 23.91 11.89
C GLU A 77 -3.13 24.49 10.65
N LEU A 78 -4.19 23.81 10.20
CA LEU A 78 -5.09 24.33 9.19
C LEU A 78 -5.89 25.46 9.84
N ILE A 79 -5.35 26.68 9.79
CA ILE A 79 -6.07 27.88 10.22
C ILE A 79 -7.13 28.17 9.15
N LEU A 80 -8.37 27.77 9.45
CA LEU A 80 -9.54 28.16 8.66
C LEU A 80 -9.73 29.67 8.81
N ASN A 81 -9.62 30.40 7.72
CA ASN A 81 -9.76 31.86 7.74
C ASN A 81 -11.25 32.22 7.83
N GLU A 82 -11.79 32.31 9.05
CA GLU A 82 -13.21 32.60 9.31
C GLU A 82 -13.66 33.97 8.77
N ASN A 83 -12.74 34.86 8.41
CA ASN A 83 -13.03 36.19 7.84
C ASN A 83 -13.82 36.16 6.52
N TRP A 84 -13.89 35.01 5.83
CA TRP A 84 -14.65 34.87 4.58
C TRP A 84 -16.07 34.32 4.78
N LEU A 85 -16.44 33.88 5.99
CA LEU A 85 -17.74 33.24 6.24
C LEU A 85 -18.90 34.24 6.45
N ASN A 86 -18.62 35.53 6.67
CA ASN A 86 -19.63 36.55 6.97
C ASN A 86 -19.92 37.53 5.82
N SER A 87 -19.51 37.22 4.58
CA SER A 87 -19.72 38.11 3.42
C SER A 87 -20.72 37.55 2.38
N TRP A 88 -21.83 36.96 2.86
CA TRP A 88 -23.03 36.63 2.07
C TRP A 88 -24.28 37.00 2.87
#